data_AF-A0A3N2K4V5-F1
#
_entry.id   AF-A0A3N2K4V5-F1
#
_cell.length_a   1.000
_cell.length_b   1.000
_cell.length_c   1.000
_cell.angle_alpha   90.00
_cell.angle_beta   90.00
_cell.angle_gamma   90.00
#
_symmetry.space_group_name_H-M   'P 1'
#
loop_
_entity.id
_entity.type
_entity.pdbx_description
1 polymer ?
#
loop_
_entity_poly.entity_id
_entity_poly.type
_entity_poly.pdbx_seq_one_letter_code
_entity_poly.pdbx_strand_id
1 'polypeptide(L)'
;MKVKKIHIAIATAILSLIVIAGCSRSIDYNDGEPVMFSELPKEVQDTLIWWGEHTIVSVGDTVVVELDDVVCFDSDYTFLRSTLGPWITSRGLRRNRDGKEWKFNGNLNVPTPIVTIGDTIYIPSGYNLVTCGGVNPDAVFYRQTLN
;
A
#
# COMPACT_ATOMS: atom_id res chain seq x y z
N MET A 1 27.24 -3.69 -43.33
CA MET A 1 25.77 -3.82 -43.08
C MET A 1 25.38 -4.72 -41.89
N LYS A 2 26.12 -5.80 -41.55
CA LYS A 2 25.76 -6.71 -40.45
C LYS A 2 25.83 -6.09 -39.04
N VAL A 3 26.84 -5.25 -38.78
CA VAL A 3 27.08 -4.66 -37.44
C VAL A 3 25.96 -3.70 -37.01
N LYS A 4 25.43 -2.88 -37.92
CA LYS A 4 24.29 -1.98 -37.64
C LYS A 4 23.03 -2.74 -37.24
N LYS A 5 22.76 -3.91 -37.83
CA LYS A 5 21.58 -4.73 -37.51
C LYS A 5 21.63 -5.32 -36.09
N ILE A 6 22.82 -5.68 -35.60
CA ILE A 6 23.03 -6.23 -34.25
C ILE A 6 22.83 -5.14 -33.19
N HIS A 7 23.34 -3.94 -33.41
CA HIS A 7 23.17 -2.81 -32.47
C HIS A 7 21.70 -2.38 -32.36
N ILE A 8 20.98 -2.37 -33.49
CA ILE A 8 19.54 -2.06 -33.51
C ILE A 8 18.77 -3.13 -32.71
N ALA A 9 19.08 -4.42 -32.89
CA ALA A 9 18.43 -5.52 -32.18
C ALA A 9 18.66 -5.50 -30.66
N ILE A 10 19.88 -5.18 -30.21
CA ILE A 10 20.21 -5.04 -28.79
C ILE A 10 19.47 -3.82 -28.20
N ALA A 11 19.45 -2.69 -28.91
CA ALA A 11 18.73 -1.49 -28.47
C ALA A 11 17.21 -1.72 -28.37
N THR A 12 16.61 -2.47 -29.29
CA THR A 12 15.17 -2.82 -29.21
C THR A 12 14.88 -3.80 -28.08
N ALA A 13 15.75 -4.78 -27.83
CA ALA A 13 15.60 -5.73 -26.72
C ALA A 13 15.65 -5.03 -25.35
N ILE A 14 16.58 -4.07 -25.18
CA ILE A 14 16.69 -3.26 -23.96
C ILE A 14 15.45 -2.36 -23.81
N LEU A 15 14.99 -1.71 -24.88
CA LEU A 15 13.78 -0.88 -24.85
C LEU A 15 12.52 -1.70 -24.51
N SER A 16 12.39 -2.94 -25.02
CA SER A 16 11.29 -3.82 -24.65
C SER A 16 11.35 -4.30 -23.20
N LEU A 17 12.53 -4.55 -22.64
CA LEU A 17 12.70 -4.87 -21.22
C LEU A 17 12.29 -3.69 -20.32
N ILE A 18 12.56 -2.47 -20.74
CA ILE A 18 12.15 -1.25 -20.03
C ILE A 18 10.62 -1.04 -20.10
N VAL A 19 9.98 -1.41 -21.21
CA VAL A 19 8.52 -1.28 -21.38
C VAL A 19 7.73 -2.35 -20.62
N ILE A 20 8.28 -3.56 -20.44
CA ILE A 20 7.62 -4.64 -19.69
C ILE A 20 7.69 -4.39 -18.16
N ALA A 21 8.64 -3.59 -17.69
CA ALA A 21 8.86 -3.28 -16.27
C ALA A 21 7.98 -2.16 -15.70
N GLY A 22 7.02 -1.58 -16.45
CA GLY A 22 6.49 -0.28 -16.05
C GLY A 22 5.09 0.11 -16.52
N CYS A 23 4.14 -0.82 -16.62
CA CYS A 23 2.73 -0.44 -16.49
C CYS A 23 2.31 -0.57 -15.03
N SER A 24 2.94 0.20 -14.13
CA SER A 24 2.44 0.32 -12.76
C SER A 24 1.03 0.91 -12.84
N ARG A 25 0.04 0.15 -12.38
CA ARG A 25 -1.36 0.57 -12.41
C ARG A 25 -1.58 1.68 -11.40
N SER A 26 -2.49 2.61 -11.66
CA SER A 26 -2.79 3.68 -10.70
C SER A 26 -3.86 3.22 -9.71
N ILE A 27 -3.68 3.55 -8.43
CA ILE A 27 -4.74 3.54 -7.41
C ILE A 27 -5.11 4.99 -7.14
N ASP A 28 -6.36 5.37 -7.40
CA ASP A 28 -6.91 6.59 -6.82
C ASP A 28 -7.49 6.23 -5.45
N TYR A 29 -6.83 6.68 -4.38
CA TYR A 29 -7.16 6.23 -3.04
C TYR A 29 -8.49 6.79 -2.51
N ASN A 30 -9.11 7.77 -3.19
CA ASN A 30 -10.44 8.29 -2.84
C ASN A 30 -11.58 7.72 -3.70
N ASP A 31 -11.27 6.92 -4.72
CA ASP A 31 -12.24 6.37 -5.69
C ASP A 31 -12.81 5.00 -5.28
N GLY A 32 -12.60 4.61 -4.02
CA GLY A 32 -13.13 3.35 -3.49
C GLY A 32 -14.54 3.50 -2.91
N GLU A 33 -15.20 2.37 -2.71
CA GLU A 33 -16.47 2.33 -1.98
C GLU A 33 -16.22 2.63 -0.50
N PRO A 34 -16.92 3.61 0.11
CA PRO A 34 -16.78 3.88 1.53
C PRO A 34 -17.42 2.75 2.35
N VAL A 35 -16.67 2.22 3.30
CA VAL A 35 -17.09 1.14 4.22
C VAL A 35 -16.74 1.58 5.64
N MET A 36 -17.68 1.43 6.57
CA MET A 36 -17.43 1.73 7.97
C MET A 36 -16.54 0.67 8.62
N PHE A 37 -15.80 1.05 9.66
CA PHE A 37 -14.98 0.14 10.44
C PHE A 37 -15.76 -1.07 10.95
N SER A 38 -17.00 -0.86 11.39
CA SER A 38 -17.91 -1.92 11.86
C SER A 38 -18.32 -2.93 10.79
N GLU A 39 -18.17 -2.59 9.50
CA GLU A 39 -18.48 -3.43 8.35
C GLU A 39 -17.25 -4.20 7.83
N LEU A 40 -16.05 -3.93 8.35
CA LEU A 40 -14.86 -4.71 8.03
C LEU A 40 -14.99 -6.14 8.59
N PRO A 41 -14.26 -7.13 8.05
CA PRO A 41 -14.23 -8.46 8.64
C PRO A 41 -13.79 -8.43 10.10
N LYS A 42 -14.38 -9.30 10.93
CA LYS A 42 -14.17 -9.26 12.39
C LYS A 42 -12.70 -9.38 12.80
N GLU A 43 -11.95 -10.22 12.09
CA GLU A 43 -10.51 -10.39 12.31
C GLU A 43 -9.71 -9.09 12.07
N VAL A 44 -10.08 -8.32 11.04
CA VAL A 44 -9.49 -7.01 10.77
C VAL A 44 -9.82 -6.04 11.90
N GLN A 45 -11.10 -6.00 12.31
CA GLN A 45 -11.52 -5.13 13.41
C GLN A 45 -10.74 -5.43 14.69
N ASP A 46 -10.65 -6.71 15.06
CA ASP A 46 -9.99 -7.15 16.29
C ASP A 46 -8.48 -6.87 16.23
N THR A 47 -7.84 -7.04 15.07
CA THR A 47 -6.43 -6.71 14.88
C THR A 47 -6.17 -5.21 15.03
N LEU A 48 -7.00 -4.36 14.42
CA LEU A 48 -6.85 -2.90 14.51
C LEU A 48 -7.17 -2.38 15.92
N ILE A 49 -8.16 -2.96 16.62
CA ILE A 49 -8.47 -2.65 18.03
C ILE A 49 -7.29 -3.04 18.91
N TRP A 50 -6.84 -4.29 18.81
CA TRP A 50 -5.70 -4.76 19.57
C TRP A 50 -4.49 -3.86 19.32
N TRP A 51 -4.23 -3.50 18.07
CA TRP A 51 -3.14 -2.59 17.76
C TRP A 51 -3.32 -1.20 18.38
N GLY A 52 -4.49 -0.57 18.26
CA GLY A 52 -4.75 0.73 18.90
C GLY A 52 -4.60 0.70 20.43
N GLU A 53 -4.94 -0.41 21.07
CA GLU A 53 -4.74 -0.61 22.51
C GLU A 53 -3.26 -0.81 22.88
N HIS A 54 -2.46 -1.38 21.98
CA HIS A 54 -1.07 -1.75 22.22
C HIS A 54 -0.05 -0.81 21.54
N THR A 55 -0.53 0.19 20.80
CA THR A 55 0.28 1.28 20.25
C THR A 55 0.58 2.28 21.36
N ILE A 56 1.58 1.98 22.17
CA ILE A 56 2.04 2.88 23.22
C ILE A 56 3.04 3.85 22.60
N VAL A 57 2.65 5.12 22.46
CA VAL A 57 3.60 6.23 22.28
C VAL A 57 4.22 6.49 23.65
N SER A 58 5.38 5.89 23.96
CA SER A 58 6.03 6.14 25.25
C SER A 58 7.29 6.98 25.14
N VAL A 59 7.28 8.05 25.93
CA VAL A 59 8.45 8.72 26.47
C VAL A 59 9.09 7.77 27.49
N GLY A 60 10.07 6.97 27.06
CA GLY A 60 10.92 6.17 27.95
C GLY A 60 10.68 4.65 27.89
N ASP A 61 11.78 3.92 27.61
CA ASP A 61 12.07 2.50 27.87
C ASP A 61 10.96 1.45 27.69
N THR A 62 10.05 1.64 26.74
CA THR A 62 9.05 0.62 26.38
C THR A 62 9.09 0.30 24.89
N VAL A 63 8.80 -0.97 24.57
CA VAL A 63 8.83 -1.54 23.22
C VAL A 63 7.77 -0.85 22.36
N VAL A 64 8.21 -0.18 21.29
CA VAL A 64 7.32 0.46 20.32
C VAL A 64 6.79 -0.62 19.38
N VAL A 65 5.48 -0.83 19.37
CA VAL A 65 4.79 -1.65 18.36
C VAL A 65 4.37 -0.74 17.21
N GLU A 66 5.29 -0.51 16.28
CA GLU A 66 5.01 0.21 15.04
C GLU A 66 4.20 -0.70 14.11
N LEU A 67 3.12 -0.18 13.53
CA LEU A 67 2.39 -0.95 12.52
C LEU A 67 3.00 -0.73 11.16
N ASP A 68 3.08 -1.83 10.44
CA ASP A 68 3.42 -1.80 9.03
C ASP A 68 2.42 -0.92 8.27
N ASP A 69 2.92 -0.21 7.26
CA ASP A 69 2.10 0.60 6.36
C ASP A 69 0.98 -0.22 5.68
N VAL A 70 1.16 -1.55 5.60
CA VAL A 70 0.22 -2.51 5.02
C VAL A 70 0.08 -3.74 5.91
N VAL A 71 -1.17 -4.10 6.25
CA VAL A 71 -1.53 -5.32 6.98
C VAL A 71 -2.19 -6.29 6.01
N CYS A 72 -1.70 -7.54 5.97
CA CYS A 72 -2.15 -8.56 5.02
C CYS A 72 -2.91 -9.68 5.72
N PHE A 73 -4.14 -9.96 5.26
CA PHE A 73 -4.96 -11.10 5.65
C PHE A 73 -5.20 -11.98 4.43
N ASP A 74 -4.75 -13.23 4.45
CA ASP A 74 -4.81 -14.14 3.28
C ASP A 74 -4.29 -13.51 1.98
N SER A 75 -3.33 -12.60 2.10
CA SER A 75 -2.74 -11.82 1.01
C SER A 75 -1.24 -11.67 1.23
N ASP A 76 -0.52 -11.22 0.19
CA ASP A 76 0.92 -11.03 0.24
C ASP A 76 1.30 -9.77 -0.55
N TYR A 77 1.26 -8.63 0.15
CA TYR A 77 1.56 -7.32 -0.39
C TYR A 77 2.71 -6.66 0.37
N THR A 78 3.49 -5.86 -0.35
CA THR A 78 4.52 -4.99 0.21
C THR A 78 4.21 -3.55 -0.13
N PHE A 79 4.30 -2.67 0.88
CA PHE A 79 4.24 -1.24 0.67
C PHE A 79 5.51 -0.77 -0.05
N LEU A 80 5.33 -0.10 -1.18
CA LEU A 80 6.42 0.49 -1.95
C LEU A 80 6.55 1.96 -1.58
N ARG A 81 7.77 2.39 -1.27
CA ARG A 81 8.13 3.80 -1.10
C ARG A 81 9.37 4.11 -1.93
N SER A 82 9.24 5.02 -2.89
CA SER A 82 10.37 5.54 -3.65
C SER A 82 10.70 6.95 -3.21
N THR A 83 12.00 7.27 -3.13
CA THR A 83 12.49 8.59 -2.71
C THR A 83 13.53 9.12 -3.68
N LEU A 84 13.59 10.45 -3.83
CA LEU A 84 14.67 11.16 -4.50
C LEU A 84 15.24 12.19 -3.51
N GLY A 85 16.37 11.86 -2.89
CA GLY A 85 16.86 12.59 -1.73
C GLY A 85 15.83 12.51 -0.58
N PRO A 86 15.48 13.63 0.08
CA PRO A 86 14.51 13.63 1.18
C PRO A 86 13.04 13.53 0.70
N TRP A 87 12.80 13.65 -0.61
CA TRP A 87 11.46 13.74 -1.17
C TRP A 87 10.90 12.36 -1.49
N ILE A 88 9.67 12.08 -1.06
CA ILE A 88 8.93 10.90 -1.52
C ILE A 88 8.43 11.19 -2.93
N THR A 89 8.76 10.31 -3.88
CA THR A 89 8.40 10.48 -5.30
C THR A 89 7.28 9.55 -5.74
N SER A 90 7.09 8.43 -5.04
CA SER A 90 5.91 7.59 -5.21
C SER A 90 5.69 6.70 -3.99
N ARG A 91 4.42 6.33 -3.79
CA ARG A 91 4.02 5.24 -2.91
C ARG A 91 3.15 4.26 -3.69
N GLY A 92 3.11 3.01 -3.25
CA GLY A 92 2.36 1.99 -3.95
C GLY A 92 2.27 0.68 -3.19
N LEU A 93 1.71 -0.32 -3.87
CA LEU A 93 1.61 -1.68 -3.40
C LEU A 93 2.22 -2.59 -4.45
N ARG A 94 3.03 -3.56 -4.00
CA ARG A 94 3.45 -4.70 -4.82
C ARG A 94 2.79 -5.94 -4.30
N ARG A 95 2.13 -6.70 -5.16
CA ARG A 95 1.69 -8.06 -4.83
C ARG A 95 2.86 -9.01 -5.06
N ASN A 96 3.31 -9.69 -4.01
CA ASN A 96 4.54 -10.47 -4.07
C ASN A 96 4.38 -11.78 -4.86
N ARG A 97 3.17 -12.37 -4.90
CA ARG A 97 2.91 -13.63 -5.63
C ARG A 97 3.15 -13.55 -7.15
N ASP A 98 2.90 -12.40 -7.76
CA ASP A 98 3.00 -12.20 -9.22
C ASP A 98 3.79 -10.95 -9.62
N GLY A 99 4.35 -10.22 -8.65
CA GLY A 99 5.18 -9.04 -8.87
C GLY A 99 4.44 -7.84 -9.44
N LYS A 100 3.10 -7.86 -9.51
CA LYS A 100 2.33 -6.71 -10.01
C LYS A 100 2.45 -5.55 -9.04
N GLU A 101 2.61 -4.35 -9.61
CA GLU A 101 2.74 -3.10 -8.85
C GLU A 101 1.64 -2.12 -9.22
N TRP A 102 1.11 -1.48 -8.18
CA TRP A 102 0.20 -0.36 -8.27
C TRP A 102 0.82 0.84 -7.55
N LYS A 103 0.67 2.03 -8.11
CA LYS A 103 1.12 3.28 -7.51
C LYS A 103 -0.08 4.14 -7.15
N PHE A 104 -0.04 4.76 -5.99
CA PHE A 104 -1.03 5.75 -5.61
C PHE A 104 -0.89 6.99 -6.49
N ASN A 105 -2.01 7.43 -7.05
CA ASN A 105 -2.08 8.64 -7.86
C ASN A 105 -2.35 9.87 -6.97
N GLY A 106 -1.85 11.03 -7.41
CA GLY A 106 -2.10 12.30 -6.73
C GLY A 106 -1.33 12.44 -5.42
N ASN A 107 -2.06 12.46 -4.30
CA ASN A 107 -1.48 12.70 -2.97
C ASN A 107 -0.64 11.49 -2.52
N LEU A 108 0.66 11.72 -2.36
CA LEU A 108 1.61 10.70 -1.92
C LEU A 108 1.55 10.42 -0.41
N ASN A 109 0.85 11.24 0.37
CA ASN A 109 0.59 10.98 1.78
C ASN A 109 -0.69 10.14 1.91
N VAL A 110 -0.69 8.90 1.42
CA VAL A 110 -1.83 8.02 1.62
C VAL A 110 -1.91 7.63 3.11
N PRO A 111 -3.10 7.67 3.74
CA PRO A 111 -3.27 7.22 5.12
C PRO A 111 -2.92 5.73 5.29
N THR A 112 -2.32 5.39 6.43
CA THR A 112 -1.95 4.03 6.83
C THR A 112 -2.48 3.72 8.23
N PRO A 113 -2.66 2.43 8.58
CA PRO A 113 -2.37 1.22 7.78
C PRO A 113 -3.38 0.94 6.67
N ILE A 114 -2.89 0.45 5.53
CA ILE A 114 -3.75 -0.13 4.49
C ILE A 114 -3.98 -1.60 4.83
N VAL A 115 -5.23 -2.04 4.84
CA VAL A 115 -5.54 -3.46 5.06
C VAL A 115 -5.76 -4.14 3.71
N THR A 116 -5.24 -5.35 3.54
CA THR A 116 -5.47 -6.15 2.33
C THR A 116 -6.05 -7.51 2.69
N ILE A 117 -7.05 -7.96 1.92
CA ILE A 117 -7.70 -9.26 2.05
C ILE A 117 -7.84 -9.89 0.68
N GLY A 118 -7.06 -10.92 0.40
CA GLY A 118 -6.89 -11.42 -0.97
C GLY A 118 -6.45 -10.29 -1.91
N ASP A 119 -7.24 -9.99 -2.94
CA ASP A 119 -6.99 -8.87 -3.89
C ASP A 119 -7.76 -7.58 -3.54
N THR A 120 -8.49 -7.56 -2.42
CA THR A 120 -9.21 -6.38 -1.94
C THR A 120 -8.32 -5.58 -1.01
N ILE A 121 -8.32 -4.26 -1.15
CA ILE A 121 -7.64 -3.34 -0.27
C ILE A 121 -8.64 -2.40 0.40
N TYR A 122 -8.32 -1.99 1.62
CA TYR A 122 -9.08 -1.06 2.42
C TYR A 122 -8.12 0.05 2.85
N ILE A 123 -8.31 1.23 2.28
CA ILE A 123 -7.46 2.39 2.55
C ILE A 123 -8.19 3.29 3.56
N PRO A 124 -7.58 3.67 4.69
CA PRO A 124 -8.20 4.59 5.64
C PRO A 124 -8.55 5.92 4.97
N SER A 125 -9.72 6.49 5.28
CA SER A 125 -10.14 7.78 4.72
C SER A 125 -9.38 8.98 5.30
N GLY A 126 -8.70 8.78 6.44
CA GLY A 126 -7.91 9.81 7.13
C GLY A 126 -6.79 9.19 7.97
N TYR A 127 -5.90 10.04 8.48
CA TYR A 127 -4.83 9.62 9.39
C TYR A 127 -5.35 9.41 10.81
N ASN A 128 -4.60 8.64 11.60
CA ASN A 128 -4.87 8.45 13.02
C ASN A 128 -6.29 7.90 13.29
N LEU A 129 -6.82 7.06 12.40
CA LEU A 129 -8.07 6.33 12.67
C LEU A 129 -7.87 5.25 13.73
N VAL A 130 -6.64 4.77 13.84
CA VAL A 130 -6.18 3.92 14.94
C VAL A 130 -5.21 4.74 15.78
N THR A 131 -5.49 4.85 17.07
CA THR A 131 -4.72 5.66 18.02
C THR A 131 -4.49 4.89 19.31
N CYS A 132 -3.58 5.39 20.15
CA CYS A 132 -3.43 4.94 21.53
C CYS A 132 -4.77 5.13 22.28
N GLY A 133 -5.52 4.05 22.44
CA GLY A 133 -6.88 4.07 22.99
C GLY A 133 -7.94 3.40 22.10
N GLY A 134 -7.55 2.90 20.91
CA GLY A 134 -8.39 2.08 20.05
C GLY A 134 -8.63 2.68 18.67
N VAL A 135 -9.64 2.15 17.98
CA VAL A 135 -10.07 2.60 16.65
C VAL A 135 -11.30 3.49 16.78
N ASN A 136 -11.35 4.59 16.03
CA ASN A 136 -12.57 5.39 15.93
C ASN A 136 -13.70 4.51 15.34
N PRO A 137 -14.83 4.29 16.05
CA PRO A 137 -15.91 3.43 15.55
C PRO A 137 -16.57 3.99 14.27
N ASP A 138 -16.48 5.30 14.06
CA ASP A 138 -16.97 5.99 12.85
C ASP A 138 -15.90 6.09 11.76
N ALA A 139 -14.76 5.39 11.91
CA ALA A 139 -13.73 5.33 10.89
C ALA A 139 -14.28 4.76 9.59
N VAL A 140 -13.89 5.37 8.48
CA VAL A 140 -14.28 4.96 7.13
C VAL A 140 -13.04 4.50 6.37
N PHE A 141 -13.20 3.43 5.60
CA PHE A 141 -12.19 2.88 4.70
C PHE A 141 -12.73 2.87 3.27
N TYR A 142 -11.87 3.18 2.31
CA TYR A 142 -12.17 3.04 0.89
C TYR A 142 -11.78 1.64 0.43
N ARG A 143 -12.80 0.83 0.13
CA ARG A 143 -12.67 -0.53 -0.40
C ARG A 143 -12.45 -0.49 -1.90
N GLN A 144 -11.39 -1.17 -2.37
CA GLN A 144 -11.05 -1.30 -3.78
C GLN A 144 -10.51 -2.70 -4.10
N THR A 145 -10.66 -3.17 -5.33
CA THR A 145 -10.10 -4.45 -5.77
C THR A 145 -8.96 -4.24 -6.76
N LEU A 146 -7.80 -4.83 -6.47
CA LEU A 146 -6.60 -4.77 -7.28
C LEU A 146 -6.59 -5.90 -8.33
N ASN A 147 -7.17 -5.61 -9.49
CA ASN A 147 -7.08 -6.45 -10.69
C ASN A 147 -5.65 -6.46 -11.25
#